data_AF-A0A7Y2NPQ5-F1
#
_entry.id   AF-A0A7Y2NPQ5-F1
#
_cell.length_a   1.000
_cell.length_b   1.000
_cell.length_c   1.000
_cell.angle_alpha   90.00
_cell.angle_beta   90.00
_cell.angle_gamma   90.00
#
_symmetry.space_group_name_H-M   'P 1'
#
loop_
_entity.id
_entity.type
_entity.pdbx_description
1 polymer ?
#
loop_
_entity_poly.entity_id
_entity_poly.type
_entity_poly.pdbx_seq_one_letter_code
_entity_poly.pdbx_strand_id
1 'polypeptide(L)' 'MKLSDGNILRYSRNILIPEIGPEGQEKIFRSSALVVGAGGLGSPALLYLTAGGVGRIGVID' A
#
# COMPACT_ATOMS: atom_id res chain seq x y z
N MET A 1 3.31 2.41 -12.70
CA MET A 1 2.87 3.67 -12.05
C MET A 1 4.07 4.22 -11.28
N LYS A 2 4.29 5.54 -11.27
CA LYS A 2 5.37 6.20 -10.51
C LYS A 2 4.75 6.96 -9.33
N LEU A 3 5.41 7.00 -8.17
CA LEU A 3 4.98 7.85 -7.06
C LEU A 3 4.92 9.33 -7.50
N SER A 4 3.76 9.96 -7.32
CA SER A 4 3.61 11.42 -7.45
C SER A 4 4.15 12.13 -6.21
N ASP A 5 4.40 13.44 -6.31
CA ASP A 5 4.88 14.24 -5.17
C ASP A 5 3.90 14.17 -3.97
N GLY A 6 2.60 14.16 -4.25
CA GLY A 6 1.57 13.97 -3.21
C GLY A 6 1.66 12.60 -2.52
N ASN A 7 1.98 11.54 -3.26
CA ASN A 7 2.21 10.22 -2.70
C ASN A 7 3.52 10.14 -1.91
N ILE A 8 4.58 10.82 -2.36
CA ILE A 8 5.84 10.93 -1.60
C ILE A 8 5.57 11.57 -0.24
N LEU A 9 4.80 12.66 -0.20
CA LEU A 9 4.41 13.30 1.06
C LEU A 9 3.58 12.35 1.95
N ARG A 10 2.58 11.68 1.37
CA ARG A 10 1.71 10.72 2.07
C ARG A 10 2.47 9.56 2.69
N TYR A 11 3.45 9.01 1.98
CA TYR A 11 4.24 7.85 2.43
C TYR A 11 5.58 8.24 3.06
N SER A 12 5.81 9.52 3.34
CA SER A 12 7.08 10.02 3.89
C SER A 12 7.54 9.25 5.12
N ARG A 13 6.62 8.92 6.04
CA ARG A 13 6.93 8.13 7.25
C ARG A 13 7.28 6.66 6.96
N ASN A 14 6.69 6.07 5.92
CA ASN A 14 7.02 4.71 5.48
C ASN A 14 8.40 4.68 4.80
N ILE A 15 8.69 5.70 3.98
CA ILE A 15 9.98 5.86 3.28
C ILE A 15 11.14 6.04 4.25
N LEU A 16 10.91 6.64 5.43
CA LEU A 16 11.94 6.81 6.47
C LEU A 16 12.38 5.49 7.12
N ILE A 17 11.63 4.39 6.95
CA ILE A 17 12.02 3.07 7.46
C ILE A 17 13.20 2.57 6.59
N PRO A 18 14.40 2.34 7.17
CA PRO A 18 15.60 2.00 6.41
C PRO A 18 15.44 0.81 5.47
N GLU A 19 14.68 -0.20 5.88
CA GLU A 19 14.40 -1.42 5.11
C GLU A 19 13.44 -1.19 3.94
N ILE A 20 12.67 -0.10 3.95
CA ILE A 20 11.74 0.28 2.88
C ILE A 20 12.42 1.27 1.95
N GLY A 21 12.78 2.45 2.46
CA GLY A 21 13.33 3.52 1.64
C GLY A 21 12.40 3.97 0.50
N PRO A 22 12.85 4.90 -0.36
CA PRO A 22 12.07 5.36 -1.51
C PRO A 22 11.84 4.24 -2.54
N GLU A 23 12.83 3.38 -2.75
CA GLU A 23 12.76 2.28 -3.70
C GLU A 23 11.78 1.18 -3.25
N GLY A 24 11.76 0.83 -1.97
CA GLY A 24 10.81 -0.12 -1.42
C GLY A 24 9.38 0.42 -1.45
N GLN A 25 9.18 1.70 -1.15
CA GLN A 25 7.85 2.32 -1.25
C GLN A 25 7.35 2.34 -2.70
N GLU A 26 8.22 2.61 -3.68
CA GLU A 26 7.88 2.52 -5.10
C GLU A 26 7.53 1.07 -5.50
N LYS A 27 8.22 0.07 -4.97
CA LYS A 27 7.87 -1.35 -5.17
C LYS A 27 6.50 -1.69 -4.59
N ILE A 28 6.19 -1.25 -3.37
CA ILE A 28 4.87 -1.43 -2.74
C ILE A 28 3.79 -0.75 -3.59
N PHE A 29 4.05 0.48 -4.04
CA PHE A 29 3.12 1.23 -4.89
C PHE A 29 2.87 0.58 -6.26
N ARG A 30 3.84 -0.15 -6.80
CA ARG A 30 3.67 -0.92 -8.05
C ARG A 30 3.04 -2.30 -7.85
N SER A 31 2.90 -2.75 -6.60
CA SER A 31 2.34 -4.06 -6.29
C SER A 31 0.82 -4.09 -6.39
N SER A 32 0.27 -5.31 -6.45
CA SER A 32 -1.16 -5.56 -6.40
C SER A 32 -1.52 -6.66 -5.42
N ALA A 33 -2.65 -6.51 -4.73
CA ALA A 33 -3.19 -7.53 -3.83
C ALA A 33 -4.65 -7.85 -4.20
N LEU A 34 -5.06 -9.10 -4.02
CA LEU A 34 -6.46 -9.52 -4.07
C LEU A 34 -6.86 -9.96 -2.66
N VAL A 35 -7.89 -9.34 -2.10
CA VAL A 35 -8.47 -9.71 -0.82
C VAL A 35 -9.81 -10.40 -1.08
N VAL A 36 -9.95 -11.63 -0.59
CA VAL A 36 -11.17 -12.44 -0.69
C VAL A 36 -11.83 -12.49 0.68
N GLY A 37 -13.03 -11.97 0.77
CA GLY A 37 -13.75 -11.66 2.00
C GLY A 37 -13.42 -10.25 2.50
N ALA A 38 -14.42 -9.37 2.59
CA ALA A 38 -14.31 -8.01 3.14
C ALA A 38 -14.97 -7.87 4.53
N GLY A 39 -15.26 -8.99 5.19
CA GLY A 39 -15.74 -9.05 6.58
C GLY A 39 -14.66 -8.78 7.64
N GLY A 40 -14.78 -9.43 8.81
CA GLY A 40 -13.97 -9.10 10.00
C GLY A 40 -12.45 -9.21 9.86
N LEU A 41 -11.96 -10.04 8.93
CA LEU A 41 -10.52 -10.18 8.65
C LEU A 41 -10.07 -9.33 7.45
N GLY A 42 -10.91 -9.27 6.41
CA GLY A 42 -10.60 -8.50 5.20
C GLY A 42 -10.57 -7.00 5.44
N SER A 43 -11.53 -6.48 6.21
CA SER A 43 -11.61 -5.06 6.54
C SER A 43 -10.32 -4.49 7.17
N PRO A 44 -9.76 -5.07 8.27
CA PRO A 44 -8.51 -4.57 8.82
C PRO A 44 -7.31 -4.83 7.90
N ALA A 45 -7.28 -5.92 7.13
CA ALA A 45 -6.23 -6.15 6.15
C ALA A 45 -6.22 -5.07 5.06
N LEU A 46 -7.38 -4.74 4.51
CA LEU A 46 -7.57 -3.69 3.49
C LEU A 46 -7.15 -2.31 4.00
N LEU A 47 -7.42 -2.00 5.27
CA LEU A 47 -6.99 -0.77 5.92
C LEU A 47 -5.46 -0.61 5.82
N TYR A 48 -4.71 -1.64 6.22
CA TYR A 48 -3.25 -1.58 6.23
C TYR A 48 -2.62 -1.72 4.84
N LEU A 49 -3.19 -2.53 3.94
CA LEU A 49 -2.73 -2.64 2.55
C LEU A 49 -2.84 -1.30 1.82
N THR A 50 -3.97 -0.60 2.02
CA THR A 50 -4.19 0.73 1.42
C THR A 50 -3.30 1.79 2.07
N ALA A 51 -3.20 1.80 3.40
CA ALA A 51 -2.36 2.75 4.13
C ALA A 51 -0.86 2.57 3.84
N GLY A 52 -0.41 1.32 3.67
CA GLY A 52 0.96 0.98 3.26
C GLY A 52 1.27 1.37 1.82
N GLY A 53 0.24 1.58 1.01
CA GLY A 53 0.36 2.12 -0.34
C GLY A 53 0.42 1.08 -1.44
N VAL A 54 -0.21 -0.09 -1.27
CA VAL A 54 -0.41 -1.05 -2.38
C VAL A 54 -1.20 -0.35 -3.49
N GLY A 55 -0.65 -0.28 -4.70
CA GLY A 55 -1.20 0.57 -5.76
C GLY A 55 -2.48 0.05 -6.40
N ARG A 56 -2.71 -1.27 -6.34
CA ARG A 56 -3.95 -1.87 -6.84
C ARG A 56 -4.44 -2.95 -5.89
N ILE A 57 -5.65 -2.77 -5.38
CA ILE A 57 -6.31 -3.75 -4.52
C ILE A 57 -7.59 -4.20 -5.22
N GLY A 58 -7.69 -5.50 -5.49
CA GLY A 58 -8.94 -6.15 -5.85
C GLY A 58 -9.62 -6.68 -4.58
N VAL A 59 -10.94 -6.58 -4.53
CA VAL A 59 -11.74 -7.12 -3.43
C VAL A 59 -12.86 -7.97 -4.02
N ILE A 60 -13.04 -9.17 -3.46
CA ILE A 60 -14.16 -10.07 -3.73
C ILE A 60 -14.76 -10.39 -2.37
N ASP A 61 -16.05 -10.22 -2.18
CA ASP A 61 -16.76 -10.59 -0.95
C ASP A 61 -18.01 -11.40 -1.32
#